data_AF-P0DI77-F1
#
_entry.id   AF-P0DI77-F1
#
_cell.length_a   1.000
_cell.length_b   1.000
_cell.length_c   1.000
_cell.angle_alpha   90.00
_cell.angle_beta   90.00
_cell.angle_gamma   90.00
#
_symmetry.space_group_name_H-M   'P 1'
#
loop_
_entity.id
_entity.type
_entity.pdbx_description
1 polymer ?
#
loop_
_entity_poly.entity_id
_entity_poly.type
_entity_poly.pdbx_seq_one_letter_code
_entity_poly.pdbx_strand_id
1 'polypeptide(L)'
;MATLRISSALIYQNTLTHHFRLRRPHRFVCKSMTKTTPDTTLVELSRRSGNYQPSPWNHCYLLSIENKYASETEVITRDVLKKKVKSMLDDEKKSRLEQLELIDDLQKLGVSYHFEIEINDTLTDLHLKMGRNCWKCDKEEDLHATSLEFRLLRQHGFDVSENIFDVIIDQIESNTFKTNNINGIISLYEASYLSTKSDTKLHKVIRPFATEQIRKFVDDEDTKNIEVREKAYHALEMPYHWRMRRLDTRWYIDAYEKKHDMNLVLIEFAKIDFNIVQAAHQEDLKYVSRWWKDTCLTNQLPFVRDRIVENYFWTVGLIYEPQFGYIRRIMTIVNALVTTIDDIYDIYGTLEELELFTSMVENWDVNRLGELPEYMRLCFLILYNEINGIGCDILKYKKIDVIPYLKKSWADLCRTYLVEAKWYKRGYKPSLEEYMQNAWISISAPTILIHFYCVFSDQISVQNLETLSQHRQHIVRCSATVLRLANDLGTSPTELARGDVLKSVQCYMHETGASEERARDHVHQMISDMWDDMNSETKTACNSSSRSRGFKEAAMNLARMSQCMYQYGDGHGCPEKAKTIDRVQSLLVDPIPLDVNRLG
;
A
#
# COMPACT_ATOMS: atom_id res chain seq x y z
N MET A 1 -47.83 -8.48 10.22
CA MET A 1 -46.64 -9.23 10.70
C MET A 1 -45.58 -8.21 11.04
N ALA A 2 -45.08 -8.23 12.28
CA ALA A 2 -44.25 -7.18 12.83
C ALA A 2 -42.98 -6.93 11.99
N THR A 3 -42.85 -5.71 11.48
CA THR A 3 -41.67 -5.18 10.80
C THR A 3 -40.57 -4.97 11.83
N LEU A 4 -39.57 -5.87 11.82
CA LEU A 4 -38.33 -5.72 12.58
C LEU A 4 -37.55 -4.51 12.05
N ARG A 5 -37.76 -3.34 12.66
CA ARG A 5 -36.85 -2.20 12.55
C ARG A 5 -35.66 -2.43 13.48
N ILE A 6 -34.59 -3.03 12.96
CA ILE A 6 -33.29 -3.02 13.63
C ILE A 6 -32.67 -1.65 13.33
N SER A 7 -32.89 -0.71 14.23
CA SER A 7 -32.12 0.54 14.28
C SER A 7 -30.83 0.24 15.05
N SER A 8 -29.69 0.20 14.35
CA SER A 8 -28.36 0.04 14.93
C SER A 8 -27.72 1.41 15.19
N ALA A 9 -28.27 2.16 16.15
CA ALA A 9 -27.77 3.48 16.54
C ALA A 9 -26.84 3.45 17.77
N LEU A 10 -25.97 2.43 17.92
CA LEU A 10 -25.16 2.25 19.14
C LEU A 10 -23.66 1.94 18.92
N ILE A 11 -23.05 2.44 17.83
CA ILE A 11 -21.60 2.24 17.60
C ILE A 11 -20.71 3.32 18.25
N TYR A 12 -21.25 4.43 18.78
CA TYR A 12 -20.41 5.56 19.27
C TYR A 12 -20.39 5.85 20.78
N GLN A 13 -20.75 4.91 21.66
CA GLN A 13 -20.67 5.15 23.12
C GLN A 13 -19.78 4.22 23.94
N ASN A 14 -18.96 3.36 23.33
CA ASN A 14 -18.01 2.52 24.09
C ASN A 14 -16.56 2.56 23.59
N THR A 15 -16.12 3.68 23.00
CA THR A 15 -14.68 4.03 23.01
C THR A 15 -14.32 4.58 24.38
N LEU A 16 -14.39 3.71 25.40
CA LEU A 16 -13.56 3.89 26.59
C LEU A 16 -12.12 3.92 26.06
N THR A 17 -11.50 5.08 26.23
CA THR A 17 -10.07 5.34 26.06
C THR A 17 -9.27 4.49 27.03
N HIS A 18 -9.30 3.16 26.83
CA HIS A 18 -8.31 2.28 27.40
C HIS A 18 -7.02 2.55 26.64
N HIS A 19 -6.20 3.44 27.20
CA HIS A 19 -4.77 3.46 26.94
C HIS A 19 -4.26 2.03 27.13
N PHE A 20 -4.09 1.31 26.02
CA PHE A 20 -3.47 -0.01 25.98
C PHE A 20 -2.00 0.13 26.40
N ARG A 21 -1.74 0.24 27.71
CA ARG A 21 -0.46 -0.16 28.29
C ARG A 21 -0.49 -1.68 28.35
N LEU A 22 -0.21 -2.31 27.22
CA LEU A 22 0.18 -3.73 27.17
C LEU A 22 1.39 -3.92 28.09
N ARG A 23 1.16 -4.31 29.35
CA ARG A 23 2.21 -4.89 30.19
C ARG A 23 2.51 -6.26 29.59
N ARG A 24 3.48 -6.31 28.67
CA ARG A 24 4.06 -7.54 28.15
C ARG A 24 4.62 -8.36 29.32
N PRO A 25 4.54 -9.71 29.30
CA PRO A 25 5.29 -10.54 30.23
C PRO A 25 6.78 -10.24 30.10
N HIS A 26 7.50 -10.21 31.22
CA HIS A 26 8.96 -9.98 31.26
C HIS A 26 9.67 -10.89 30.25
N ARG A 27 10.16 -10.31 29.14
CA ARG A 27 11.04 -11.02 28.20
C ARG A 27 12.37 -11.24 28.91
N PHE A 28 12.88 -12.47 28.86
CA PHE A 28 14.22 -12.79 29.30
C PHE A 28 15.21 -11.94 28.50
N VAL A 29 15.84 -10.97 29.16
CA VAL A 29 17.00 -10.28 28.63
C VAL A 29 18.13 -11.29 28.62
N CYS A 30 18.45 -11.84 27.45
CA CYS A 30 19.62 -12.68 27.28
C CYS A 30 20.86 -11.79 27.49
N LYS A 31 21.46 -11.86 28.68
CA LYS A 31 22.77 -11.24 28.92
C LYS A 31 23.76 -11.95 28.01
N SER A 32 24.43 -11.18 27.16
CA SER A 32 25.49 -11.67 26.25
C SER A 32 26.42 -12.63 27.00
N MET A 33 26.40 -13.91 26.64
CA MET A 33 27.40 -14.85 27.12
C MET A 33 28.74 -14.48 26.49
N THR A 34 29.73 -14.31 27.35
CA THR A 34 31.14 -14.12 27.03
C THR A 34 31.67 -15.29 26.21
N LYS A 35 32.34 -14.94 25.10
CA LYS A 35 33.10 -15.82 24.18
C LYS A 35 33.72 -17.05 24.86
N THR A 36 33.24 -18.23 24.50
CA THR A 36 33.97 -19.48 24.64
C THR A 36 34.66 -19.84 23.32
N THR A 37 35.99 -19.84 23.39
CA THR A 37 37.03 -20.55 22.60
C THR A 37 36.76 -20.95 21.14
N PRO A 38 37.65 -20.59 20.19
CA PRO A 38 37.48 -20.90 18.78
C PRO A 38 37.88 -22.35 18.47
N ASP A 39 36.91 -23.14 18.00
CA ASP A 39 37.22 -24.43 17.38
C ASP A 39 37.76 -24.22 15.96
N THR A 40 39.04 -24.57 15.85
CA THR A 40 39.80 -25.06 14.71
C THR A 40 38.97 -25.69 13.58
N THR A 41 38.58 -24.88 12.60
CA THR A 41 38.83 -25.04 11.15
C THR A 41 38.06 -23.91 10.46
N LEU A 42 38.68 -22.74 10.32
CA LEU A 42 38.17 -21.72 9.42
C LEU A 42 38.37 -22.24 8.00
N VAL A 43 37.44 -23.07 7.51
CA VAL A 43 37.06 -22.95 6.11
C VAL A 43 36.73 -21.47 5.96
N GLU A 44 37.49 -20.76 5.15
CA GLU A 44 37.20 -19.37 4.78
C GLU A 44 35.84 -19.37 4.05
N LEU A 45 34.76 -19.43 4.82
CA LEU A 45 33.41 -19.27 4.34
C LEU A 45 33.32 -17.80 3.95
N SER A 46 33.68 -17.50 2.71
CA SER A 46 33.51 -16.18 2.11
C SER A 46 32.02 -15.89 1.98
N ARG A 47 31.42 -15.39 3.07
CA ARG A 47 30.04 -14.90 3.08
C ARG A 47 29.97 -13.61 2.27
N ARG A 48 28.85 -13.37 1.58
CA ARG A 48 28.66 -12.12 0.84
C ARG A 48 28.30 -11.01 1.83
N SER A 49 28.51 -9.78 1.39
CA SER A 49 28.02 -8.59 2.05
C SER A 49 27.17 -7.81 1.06
N GLY A 50 25.99 -7.38 1.49
CA GLY A 50 25.16 -6.45 0.74
C GLY A 50 25.71 -5.02 0.75
N ASN A 51 26.70 -4.73 1.62
CA ASN A 51 27.25 -3.39 1.88
C ASN A 51 26.14 -2.35 2.14
N TYR A 52 25.10 -2.78 2.86
CA TYR A 52 23.96 -1.94 3.17
C TYR A 52 24.37 -0.72 3.99
N GLN A 53 23.83 0.44 3.61
CA GLN A 53 24.06 1.66 4.36
C GLN A 53 23.32 1.61 5.71
N PRO A 54 23.87 2.26 6.76
CA PRO A 54 23.17 2.45 8.03
C PRO A 54 21.77 3.05 7.85
N SER A 55 20.93 2.94 8.88
CA SER A 55 19.65 3.66 8.88
C SER A 55 19.89 5.17 8.72
N PRO A 56 19.19 5.86 7.80
CA PRO A 56 19.29 7.32 7.70
C PRO A 56 18.60 8.03 8.89
N TRP A 57 17.89 7.29 9.74
CA TRP A 57 17.08 7.83 10.82
C TRP A 57 17.78 7.73 12.17
N ASN A 58 17.91 8.86 12.85
CA ASN A 58 18.36 8.87 14.23
C ASN A 58 17.23 8.38 15.16
N HIS A 59 17.47 7.26 15.83
CA HIS A 59 16.47 6.64 16.70
C HIS A 59 16.02 7.53 17.87
N CYS A 60 16.93 8.30 18.49
CA CYS A 60 16.57 9.24 19.54
C CYS A 60 15.68 10.35 19.01
N TYR A 61 15.97 10.86 17.81
CA TYR A 61 15.12 11.83 17.13
C TYR A 61 13.72 11.28 16.88
N LEU A 62 13.59 10.07 16.31
CA LEU A 62 12.30 9.41 16.07
C LEU A 62 11.45 9.31 17.35
N LEU A 63 12.08 9.02 18.49
CA LEU A 63 11.40 8.92 19.77
C LEU A 63 10.95 10.28 20.34
N SER A 64 11.57 11.37 19.91
CA SER A 64 11.24 12.75 20.33
C SER A 64 10.29 13.49 19.39
N ILE A 65 9.89 12.90 18.26
CA ILE A 65 8.98 13.56 17.32
C ILE A 65 7.63 13.84 18.02
N GLU A 66 7.14 15.07 17.91
CA GLU A 66 5.85 15.51 18.43
C GLU A 66 5.10 16.34 17.40
N ASN A 67 3.78 16.17 17.34
CA ASN A 67 2.91 17.00 16.51
C ASN A 67 2.23 18.08 17.37
N LYS A 68 2.71 19.32 17.24
CA LYS A 68 2.16 20.48 17.96
C LYS A 68 0.75 20.90 17.54
N TYR A 69 0.24 20.39 16.42
CA TYR A 69 -1.08 20.70 15.86
C TYR A 69 -2.10 19.57 16.08
N ALA A 70 -1.81 18.62 16.97
CA ALA A 70 -2.70 17.52 17.34
C ALA A 70 -3.16 17.62 18.80
N SER A 71 -3.50 18.83 19.27
CA SER A 71 -3.97 19.06 20.63
C SER A 71 -5.45 18.66 20.81
N GLU A 72 -5.92 18.60 22.05
CA GLU A 72 -7.33 18.34 22.36
C GLU A 72 -8.27 19.41 21.75
N THR A 73 -7.82 20.67 21.72
CA THR A 73 -8.55 21.77 21.07
C THR A 73 -8.72 21.52 19.57
N GLU A 74 -7.71 20.96 18.91
CA GLU A 74 -7.75 20.61 17.49
C GLU A 74 -8.69 19.45 17.21
N VAL A 75 -8.71 18.45 18.09
CA VAL A 75 -9.68 17.34 18.04
C VAL A 75 -11.11 17.85 18.09
N ILE A 76 -11.42 18.78 19.00
CA ILE A 76 -12.75 19.40 19.11
C ILE A 76 -13.08 20.18 17.83
N THR A 77 -12.13 20.97 17.32
CA THR A 77 -12.31 21.77 16.09
C THR A 77 -12.60 20.86 14.88
N ARG A 78 -11.82 19.79 14.72
CA ARG A 78 -12.01 18.75 13.70
C ARG A 78 -13.40 18.12 13.77
N ASP A 79 -13.92 17.85 14.98
CA ASP A 79 -15.25 17.28 15.16
C ASP A 79 -16.39 18.27 14.82
N VAL A 80 -16.19 19.56 15.07
CA VAL A 80 -17.13 20.62 14.65
C VAL A 80 -17.14 20.75 13.13
N LEU A 81 -15.97 20.80 12.49
CA LEU A 81 -15.85 20.88 11.03
C LEU A 81 -16.43 19.64 10.35
N LYS A 82 -16.20 18.44 10.90
CA LYS A 82 -16.80 17.19 10.44
C LYS A 82 -18.32 17.29 10.30
N LYS A 83 -19.01 17.90 11.26
CA LYS A 83 -20.47 18.12 11.20
C LYS A 83 -20.88 19.06 10.07
N LYS A 84 -20.11 20.13 9.84
CA LYS A 84 -20.36 21.07 8.72
C LYS A 84 -20.18 20.35 7.38
N VAL A 85 -19.13 19.57 7.22
CA VAL A 85 -18.88 18.79 6.00
C VAL A 85 -19.99 17.76 5.77
N LYS A 86 -20.43 17.05 6.81
CA LYS A 86 -21.58 16.16 6.72
C LYS A 86 -22.84 16.88 6.20
N SER A 87 -23.13 18.08 6.69
CA SER A 87 -24.26 18.87 6.17
C SER A 87 -24.12 19.29 4.71
N MET A 88 -22.89 19.39 4.18
CA MET A 88 -22.66 19.64 2.75
C MET A 88 -22.94 18.40 1.89
N LEU A 89 -22.73 17.19 2.42
CA LEU A 89 -23.07 15.93 1.74
C LEU A 89 -24.60 15.70 1.72
N ASP A 90 -25.28 16.10 2.80
CA ASP A 90 -26.74 15.97 2.93
C ASP A 90 -27.53 17.06 2.16
N ASP A 91 -26.86 18.01 1.49
CA ASP A 91 -27.52 19.10 0.76
C ASP A 91 -28.07 18.63 -0.60
N GLU A 92 -29.37 18.33 -0.63
CA GLU A 92 -30.12 17.91 -1.81
C GLU A 92 -30.15 18.96 -2.95
N LYS A 93 -29.74 20.21 -2.70
CA LYS A 93 -29.72 21.27 -3.73
C LYS A 93 -28.49 21.19 -4.64
N LYS A 94 -27.44 20.46 -4.23
CA LYS A 94 -26.23 20.31 -5.03
C LYS A 94 -26.53 19.60 -6.34
N SER A 95 -25.98 20.12 -7.42
CA SER A 95 -25.98 19.46 -8.72
C SER A 95 -25.18 18.15 -8.67
N ARG A 96 -25.42 17.27 -9.66
CA ARG A 96 -24.64 16.04 -9.87
C ARG A 96 -23.14 16.30 -9.83
N LEU A 97 -22.67 17.31 -10.55
CA LEU A 97 -21.24 17.64 -10.61
C LEU A 97 -20.70 18.07 -9.24
N GLU A 98 -21.40 18.96 -8.53
CA GLU A 98 -20.98 19.43 -7.20
C GLU A 98 -20.96 18.30 -6.15
N GLN A 99 -21.84 17.30 -6.27
CA GLN A 99 -21.81 16.11 -5.41
C GLN A 99 -20.57 15.24 -5.70
N LEU A 100 -20.27 15.02 -6.98
CA LEU A 100 -19.12 14.23 -7.43
C LEU A 100 -17.79 14.91 -7.04
N GLU A 101 -17.66 16.21 -7.29
CA GLU A 101 -16.47 17.00 -6.92
C GLU A 101 -16.26 17.01 -5.41
N LEU A 102 -17.34 17.14 -4.62
CA LEU A 102 -17.24 17.06 -3.16
C LEU A 102 -16.71 15.69 -2.70
N ILE A 103 -17.23 14.59 -3.25
CA ILE A 103 -16.75 13.25 -2.90
C ILE A 103 -15.29 13.07 -3.31
N ASP A 104 -14.90 13.56 -4.49
CA ASP A 104 -13.52 13.50 -4.97
C ASP A 104 -12.57 14.28 -4.07
N ASP A 105 -12.94 15.51 -3.69
CA ASP A 105 -12.18 16.33 -2.76
C ASP A 105 -12.04 15.63 -1.41
N LEU A 106 -13.09 15.03 -0.86
CA LEU A 106 -13.00 14.29 0.40
C LEU A 106 -12.05 13.09 0.33
N GLN A 107 -12.03 12.36 -0.79
CA GLN A 107 -11.10 11.25 -1.01
C GLN A 107 -9.66 11.74 -1.11
N LYS A 108 -9.40 12.73 -1.96
CA LYS A 108 -8.04 13.24 -2.21
C LYS A 108 -7.50 14.01 -1.00
N LEU A 109 -8.33 14.77 -0.28
CA LEU A 109 -7.98 15.40 1.00
C LEU A 109 -7.83 14.38 2.15
N GLY A 110 -8.10 13.08 1.90
CA GLY A 110 -7.83 11.99 2.84
C GLY A 110 -8.73 12.00 4.07
N VAL A 111 -9.95 12.53 3.95
CA VAL A 111 -10.93 12.63 5.03
C VAL A 111 -12.23 11.86 4.76
N SER A 112 -12.33 11.19 3.60
CA SER A 112 -13.51 10.42 3.20
C SER A 112 -13.90 9.30 4.18
N TYR A 113 -12.93 8.74 4.92
CA TYR A 113 -13.18 7.69 5.93
C TYR A 113 -14.09 8.16 7.08
N HIS A 114 -14.29 9.47 7.24
CA HIS A 114 -15.25 10.03 8.20
C HIS A 114 -16.71 9.96 7.74
N PHE A 115 -16.95 9.74 6.45
CA PHE A 115 -18.25 9.87 5.77
C PHE A 115 -18.57 8.68 4.87
N GLU A 116 -18.10 7.48 5.23
CA GLU A 116 -18.28 6.29 4.39
C GLU A 116 -19.75 5.98 4.09
N ILE A 117 -20.65 6.23 5.05
CA ILE A 117 -22.09 5.99 4.89
C ILE A 117 -22.66 6.98 3.88
N GLU A 118 -22.46 8.27 4.14
CA GLU A 118 -22.97 9.37 3.31
C GLU A 118 -22.47 9.24 1.87
N ILE A 119 -21.17 8.97 1.67
CA ILE A 119 -20.59 8.78 0.34
C ILE A 119 -21.21 7.58 -0.37
N ASN A 120 -21.36 6.44 0.31
CA ASN A 120 -21.94 5.26 -0.31
C ASN A 120 -23.42 5.47 -0.67
N ASP A 121 -24.19 6.17 0.15
CA ASP A 121 -25.59 6.50 -0.12
C ASP A 121 -25.71 7.40 -1.36
N THR A 122 -24.91 8.47 -1.45
CA THR A 122 -24.88 9.36 -2.62
C THR A 122 -24.49 8.62 -3.90
N LEU A 123 -23.43 7.81 -3.86
CA LEU A 123 -22.99 7.03 -5.03
C LEU A 123 -24.02 5.98 -5.45
N THR A 124 -24.73 5.37 -4.49
CA THR A 124 -25.82 4.43 -4.79
C THR A 124 -26.96 5.12 -5.53
N ASP A 125 -27.38 6.31 -5.07
CA ASP A 125 -28.42 7.10 -5.74
C ASP A 125 -28.01 7.52 -7.16
N LEU A 126 -26.76 8.01 -7.33
CA LEU A 126 -26.21 8.35 -8.65
C LEU A 126 -26.21 7.15 -9.60
N HIS A 127 -25.75 5.99 -9.14
CA HIS A 127 -25.76 4.75 -9.93
C HIS A 127 -27.18 4.33 -10.35
N LEU A 128 -28.17 4.43 -9.45
CA LEU A 128 -29.57 4.12 -9.75
C LEU A 128 -30.18 5.09 -10.77
N LYS A 129 -29.81 6.38 -10.71
CA LYS A 129 -30.23 7.40 -11.69
C LYS A 129 -29.58 7.17 -13.05
N MET A 130 -28.32 6.73 -13.09
CA MET A 130 -27.61 6.39 -14.32
C MET A 130 -28.31 5.29 -15.10
N GLY A 131 -28.77 4.22 -14.44
CA GLY A 131 -29.51 3.13 -15.10
C GLY A 131 -30.85 3.56 -15.73
N ARG A 132 -31.38 4.73 -15.39
CA ARG A 132 -32.64 5.28 -15.94
C ARG A 132 -32.42 6.26 -17.09
N ASN A 133 -31.25 6.87 -17.18
CA ASN A 133 -30.94 7.93 -18.14
C ASN A 133 -29.84 7.45 -19.09
N CYS A 134 -30.13 7.40 -20.39
CA CYS A 134 -29.09 7.29 -21.41
C CYS A 134 -28.41 8.67 -21.50
N TRP A 135 -27.35 8.88 -20.71
CA TRP A 135 -26.62 10.15 -20.72
C TRP A 135 -25.98 10.34 -22.09
N LYS A 136 -26.36 11.41 -22.78
CA LYS A 136 -25.68 11.85 -23.99
C LYS A 136 -24.61 12.86 -23.57
N CYS A 137 -23.34 12.48 -23.73
CA CYS A 137 -22.20 13.35 -23.49
C CYS A 137 -22.12 14.45 -24.57
N ASP A 138 -23.11 15.33 -24.63
CA ASP A 138 -23.23 16.38 -25.66
C ASP A 138 -22.63 17.73 -25.19
N LYS A 139 -22.18 17.85 -23.92
CA LYS A 139 -21.62 19.09 -23.34
C LYS A 139 -20.24 18.87 -22.70
N GLU A 140 -19.40 19.91 -22.67
CA GLU A 140 -18.06 19.86 -22.05
C GLU A 140 -18.09 19.63 -20.52
N GLU A 141 -19.05 20.24 -19.80
CA GLU A 141 -19.34 19.94 -18.38
C GLU A 141 -19.68 18.46 -18.16
N ASP A 142 -20.16 17.78 -19.20
CA ASP A 142 -20.53 16.37 -19.14
C ASP A 142 -19.31 15.46 -19.19
N LEU A 143 -18.20 15.84 -19.84
CA LEU A 143 -16.99 15.01 -19.89
C LEU A 143 -16.36 14.84 -18.50
N HIS A 144 -16.18 15.96 -17.78
CA HIS A 144 -15.61 15.92 -16.43
C HIS A 144 -16.52 15.15 -15.48
N ALA A 145 -17.81 15.51 -15.42
CA ALA A 145 -18.79 14.88 -14.54
C ALA A 145 -18.90 13.37 -14.82
N THR A 146 -19.00 12.97 -16.10
CA THR A 146 -19.15 11.57 -16.51
C THR A 146 -17.90 10.76 -16.21
N SER A 147 -16.72 11.31 -16.48
CA SER A 147 -15.45 10.62 -16.14
C SER A 147 -15.27 10.48 -14.63
N LEU A 148 -15.64 11.51 -13.87
CA LEU A 148 -15.55 11.51 -12.42
C LEU A 148 -16.53 10.51 -11.80
N GLU A 149 -17.79 10.52 -12.23
CA GLU A 149 -18.81 9.56 -11.80
C GLU A 149 -18.37 8.12 -12.10
N PHE A 150 -17.92 7.85 -13.32
CA PHE A 150 -17.41 6.54 -13.70
C PHE A 150 -16.31 6.06 -12.76
N ARG A 151 -15.31 6.92 -12.50
CA ARG A 151 -14.18 6.58 -11.62
C ARG A 151 -14.66 6.31 -10.19
N LEU A 152 -15.45 7.23 -9.61
CA LEU A 152 -15.92 7.11 -8.23
C LEU A 152 -16.82 5.88 -8.03
N LEU A 153 -17.74 5.61 -8.95
CA LEU A 153 -18.57 4.42 -8.91
C LEU A 153 -17.74 3.13 -8.98
N ARG A 154 -16.80 3.01 -9.93
CA ARG A 154 -15.96 1.81 -10.02
C ARG A 154 -15.03 1.65 -8.83
N GLN A 155 -14.46 2.73 -8.30
CA GLN A 155 -13.66 2.70 -7.06
C GLN A 155 -14.49 2.22 -5.85
N HIS A 156 -15.81 2.45 -5.87
CA HIS A 156 -16.73 1.97 -4.86
C HIS A 156 -17.34 0.59 -5.15
N GLY A 157 -16.88 -0.08 -6.21
CA GLY A 157 -17.25 -1.46 -6.55
C GLY A 157 -18.62 -1.59 -7.22
N PHE A 158 -19.12 -0.49 -7.82
CA PHE A 158 -20.27 -0.52 -8.71
C PHE A 158 -19.85 -0.96 -10.11
N ASP A 159 -20.70 -1.78 -10.75
CA ASP A 159 -20.50 -2.20 -12.12
C ASP A 159 -20.98 -1.10 -13.09
N VAL A 160 -20.03 -0.41 -13.69
CA VAL A 160 -20.29 0.62 -14.71
C VAL A 160 -19.58 0.23 -16.00
N SER A 161 -20.32 0.18 -17.11
CA SER A 161 -19.78 -0.18 -18.43
C SER A 161 -18.94 0.94 -19.05
N GLU A 162 -17.89 0.59 -19.82
CA GLU A 162 -17.12 1.56 -20.60
C GLU A 162 -17.93 2.26 -21.70
N ASN A 163 -19.08 1.69 -22.09
CA ASN A 163 -19.98 2.24 -23.10
C ASN A 163 -20.49 3.65 -22.77
N ILE A 164 -20.41 4.07 -21.51
CA ILE A 164 -20.69 5.45 -21.11
C ILE A 164 -19.85 6.46 -21.91
N PHE A 165 -18.69 6.04 -22.42
CA PHE A 165 -17.78 6.85 -23.23
C PHE A 165 -17.94 6.64 -24.73
N ASP A 166 -18.91 5.87 -25.22
CA ASP A 166 -19.04 5.53 -26.65
C ASP A 166 -19.06 6.79 -27.55
N VAL A 167 -19.81 7.83 -27.15
CA VAL A 167 -19.86 9.11 -27.90
C VAL A 167 -18.47 9.77 -27.98
N ILE A 168 -17.72 9.75 -26.89
CA ILE A 168 -16.37 10.33 -26.84
C ILE A 168 -15.41 9.50 -27.69
N ILE A 169 -15.51 8.17 -27.61
CA ILE A 169 -14.69 7.25 -28.39
C ILE A 169 -14.94 7.45 -29.89
N ASP A 170 -16.20 7.52 -30.32
CA ASP A 170 -16.57 7.77 -31.72
C ASP A 170 -15.99 9.11 -32.20
N GLN A 171 -16.00 10.14 -31.34
CA GLN A 171 -15.41 11.45 -31.66
C GLN A 171 -13.88 11.39 -31.74
N ILE A 172 -13.21 10.63 -30.87
CA ILE A 172 -11.75 10.44 -30.91
C ILE A 172 -11.36 9.71 -32.20
N GLU A 173 -12.00 8.58 -32.51
CA GLU A 173 -11.69 7.76 -33.67
C GLU A 173 -11.98 8.48 -35.00
N SER A 174 -13.01 9.32 -35.03
CA SER A 174 -13.32 10.18 -36.18
C SER A 174 -12.49 11.47 -36.26
N ASN A 175 -11.58 11.72 -35.31
CA ASN A 175 -10.82 12.96 -35.16
C ASN A 175 -11.71 14.22 -35.07
N THR A 176 -12.94 14.08 -34.57
CA THR A 176 -13.89 15.18 -34.39
C THR A 176 -13.93 15.71 -32.95
N PHE A 177 -13.36 14.96 -32.00
CA PHE A 177 -13.28 15.36 -30.60
C PHE A 177 -12.50 16.67 -30.45
N LYS A 178 -13.12 17.66 -29.81
CA LYS A 178 -12.50 18.95 -29.49
C LYS A 178 -12.91 19.36 -28.09
N THR A 179 -11.93 19.64 -27.25
CA THR A 179 -12.15 20.33 -25.98
C THR A 179 -10.90 21.14 -25.63
N ASN A 180 -11.11 22.32 -25.04
CA ASN A 180 -10.03 23.10 -24.45
C ASN A 180 -9.95 22.88 -22.92
N ASN A 181 -10.85 22.05 -22.36
CA ASN A 181 -10.91 21.80 -20.93
C ASN A 181 -10.03 20.61 -20.54
N ILE A 182 -8.78 20.92 -20.20
CA ILE A 182 -7.80 19.94 -19.72
C ILE A 182 -8.24 19.21 -18.44
N ASN A 183 -9.05 19.80 -17.55
CA ASN A 183 -9.54 19.10 -16.35
C ASN A 183 -10.48 17.94 -16.73
N GLY A 184 -11.29 18.12 -17.78
CA GLY A 184 -12.10 17.04 -18.36
C GLY A 184 -11.23 15.90 -18.90
N ILE A 185 -10.15 16.23 -19.60
CA ILE A 185 -9.19 15.25 -20.12
C ILE A 185 -8.43 14.52 -19.00
N ILE A 186 -7.97 15.22 -17.97
CA ILE A 186 -7.35 14.60 -16.80
C ILE A 186 -8.32 13.62 -16.13
N SER A 187 -9.59 14.00 -16.02
CA SER A 187 -10.61 13.11 -15.42
C SER A 187 -10.86 11.87 -16.27
N LEU A 188 -10.87 12.04 -17.60
CA LEU A 188 -10.99 10.94 -18.55
C LEU A 188 -9.75 10.01 -18.50
N TYR A 189 -8.55 10.58 -18.37
CA TYR A 189 -7.31 9.85 -18.13
C TYR A 189 -7.42 9.02 -16.85
N GLU A 190 -7.79 9.63 -15.73
CA GLU A 190 -7.95 8.94 -14.44
C GLU A 190 -9.01 7.83 -14.48
N ALA A 191 -10.12 8.07 -15.18
CA ALA A 191 -11.15 7.05 -15.42
C ALA A 191 -10.59 5.84 -16.20
N SER A 192 -9.72 6.06 -17.18
CA SER A 192 -9.14 5.00 -18.00
C SER A 192 -8.27 3.99 -17.23
N TYR A 193 -7.80 4.34 -16.02
CA TYR A 193 -7.03 3.44 -15.14
C TYR A 193 -7.88 2.57 -14.24
N LEU A 194 -9.21 2.74 -14.30
CA LEU A 194 -10.19 1.83 -13.69
C LEU A 194 -10.65 0.75 -14.68
N SER A 195 -9.94 0.57 -15.82
CA SER A 195 -10.19 -0.49 -16.79
C SER A 195 -10.13 -1.88 -16.14
N THR A 196 -10.91 -2.81 -16.69
CA THR A 196 -10.92 -4.22 -16.35
C THR A 196 -10.58 -5.05 -17.57
N LYS A 197 -10.39 -6.38 -17.42
CA LYS A 197 -10.13 -7.28 -18.56
C LYS A 197 -11.21 -7.27 -19.65
N SER A 198 -12.44 -6.87 -19.30
CA SER A 198 -13.55 -6.75 -20.24
C SER A 198 -13.54 -5.44 -21.02
N ASP A 199 -12.82 -4.43 -20.54
CA ASP A 199 -12.81 -3.10 -21.14
C ASP A 199 -11.73 -3.04 -22.23
N THR A 200 -12.15 -2.87 -23.47
CA THR A 200 -11.23 -2.80 -24.60
C THR A 200 -10.92 -1.36 -24.96
N LYS A 201 -11.93 -0.48 -24.92
CA LYS A 201 -11.85 0.89 -25.43
C LYS A 201 -11.21 1.84 -24.42
N LEU A 202 -11.40 1.63 -23.11
CA LEU A 202 -10.72 2.42 -22.08
C LEU A 202 -9.21 2.34 -22.19
N HIS A 203 -8.70 1.11 -22.29
CA HIS A 203 -7.26 0.86 -22.37
C HIS A 203 -6.69 1.24 -23.75
N LYS A 204 -7.35 0.88 -24.85
CA LYS A 204 -6.77 1.01 -26.20
C LYS A 204 -7.05 2.33 -26.90
N VAL A 205 -8.12 3.04 -26.54
CA VAL A 205 -8.52 4.29 -27.22
C VAL A 205 -8.40 5.47 -26.26
N ILE A 206 -9.09 5.41 -25.12
CA ILE A 206 -9.18 6.55 -24.21
C ILE A 206 -7.85 6.86 -23.55
N ARG A 207 -7.17 5.86 -22.97
CA ARG A 207 -5.90 6.08 -22.25
C ARG A 207 -4.81 6.69 -23.13
N PRO A 208 -4.51 6.16 -24.35
CA PRO A 208 -3.50 6.76 -25.23
C PRO A 208 -3.88 8.17 -25.66
N PHE A 209 -5.14 8.39 -26.05
CA PHE A 209 -5.63 9.71 -26.44
C PHE A 209 -5.47 10.74 -25.31
N ALA A 210 -6.00 10.44 -24.12
CA ALA A 210 -5.94 11.36 -23.00
C ALA A 210 -4.50 11.62 -22.56
N THR A 211 -3.63 10.60 -22.57
CA THR A 211 -2.19 10.76 -22.29
C THR A 211 -1.53 11.72 -23.28
N GLU A 212 -1.81 11.59 -24.57
CA GLU A 212 -1.27 12.47 -25.60
C GLU A 212 -1.74 13.92 -25.44
N GLN A 213 -3.04 14.14 -25.16
CA GLN A 213 -3.58 15.47 -24.94
C GLN A 213 -2.98 16.15 -23.70
N ILE A 214 -2.79 15.41 -22.60
CA ILE A 214 -2.18 15.96 -21.39
C ILE A 214 -0.70 16.29 -21.64
N ARG A 215 0.04 15.46 -22.38
CA ARG A 215 1.43 15.76 -22.78
C ARG A 215 1.52 17.02 -23.62
N LYS A 216 0.67 17.16 -24.65
CA LYS A 216 0.60 18.38 -25.48
C LYS A 216 0.34 19.63 -24.64
N PHE A 217 -0.59 19.57 -23.69
CA PHE A 217 -0.89 20.69 -22.79
C PHE A 217 0.29 21.05 -21.89
N VAL A 218 1.00 20.03 -21.41
CA VAL A 218 2.16 20.18 -20.53
C VAL A 218 3.38 20.77 -21.26
N ASP A 219 3.59 20.35 -22.51
CA ASP A 219 4.69 20.82 -23.36
C ASP A 219 4.42 22.21 -23.98
N ASP A 220 3.20 22.72 -23.87
CA ASP A 220 2.82 24.06 -24.32
C ASP A 220 3.34 25.14 -23.36
N GLU A 221 4.44 25.79 -23.76
CA GLU A 221 5.09 26.88 -23.02
C GLU A 221 4.19 28.11 -22.83
N ASP A 222 3.17 28.30 -23.67
CA ASP A 222 2.23 29.43 -23.58
C ASP A 222 1.17 29.25 -22.47
N THR A 223 1.10 28.07 -21.85
CA THR A 223 0.16 27.77 -20.77
C THR A 223 0.45 28.57 -19.50
N LYS A 224 -0.39 29.59 -19.23
CA LYS A 224 -0.27 30.46 -18.05
C LYS A 224 -0.86 29.89 -16.76
N ASN A 225 -1.69 28.85 -16.84
CA ASN A 225 -2.33 28.28 -15.67
C ASN A 225 -1.40 27.27 -14.97
N ILE A 226 -0.56 27.78 -14.08
CA ILE A 226 0.43 26.99 -13.33
C ILE A 226 -0.25 25.89 -12.50
N GLU A 227 -1.37 26.19 -11.83
CA GLU A 227 -2.10 25.22 -11.00
C GLU A 227 -2.55 24.00 -11.81
N VAL A 228 -3.15 24.26 -12.98
CA VAL A 228 -3.65 23.20 -13.87
C VAL A 228 -2.50 22.44 -14.51
N ARG A 229 -1.39 23.12 -14.83
CA ARG A 229 -0.18 22.47 -15.35
C ARG A 229 0.47 21.56 -14.31
N GLU A 230 0.54 21.96 -13.04
CA GLU A 230 1.00 21.10 -11.94
C GLU A 230 0.13 19.84 -11.82
N LYS A 231 -1.20 19.98 -11.90
CA LYS A 231 -2.14 18.85 -11.89
C LYS A 231 -1.94 17.91 -13.09
N ALA A 232 -1.69 18.46 -14.27
CA ALA A 232 -1.43 17.69 -15.49
C ALA A 232 -0.12 16.88 -15.39
N TYR A 233 0.97 17.49 -14.92
CA TYR A 233 2.22 16.79 -14.63
C TYR A 233 2.03 15.68 -13.60
N HIS A 234 1.30 15.98 -12.52
CA HIS A 234 1.00 15.00 -11.47
C HIS A 234 0.22 13.80 -12.04
N ALA A 235 -0.80 14.02 -12.85
CA ALA A 235 -1.54 12.91 -13.49
C ALA A 235 -0.62 12.03 -14.37
N LEU A 236 0.23 12.65 -15.21
CA LEU A 236 1.14 11.91 -16.11
C LEU A 236 2.23 11.12 -15.39
N GLU A 237 2.67 11.57 -14.22
CA GLU A 237 3.67 10.88 -13.43
C GLU A 237 3.14 9.53 -12.90
N MET A 238 1.87 9.49 -12.49
CA MET A 238 1.12 8.30 -12.09
C MET A 238 -0.36 8.67 -11.92
N PRO A 239 -1.30 7.86 -12.41
CA PRO A 239 -2.73 8.09 -12.19
C PRO A 239 -3.09 7.93 -10.70
N TYR A 240 -4.02 8.75 -10.22
CA TYR A 240 -4.52 8.73 -8.84
C TYR A 240 -4.89 7.32 -8.36
N HIS A 241 -5.55 6.51 -9.21
CA HIS A 241 -5.95 5.15 -8.82
C HIS A 241 -4.79 4.23 -8.46
N TRP A 242 -3.57 4.51 -8.95
CA TRP A 242 -2.37 3.73 -8.70
C TRP A 242 -1.47 4.33 -7.59
N ARG A 243 -1.79 5.54 -7.10
CA ARG A 243 -0.97 6.26 -6.11
C ARG A 243 -1.25 5.85 -4.68
N MET A 244 -0.23 5.85 -3.82
CA MET A 244 -0.41 5.71 -2.37
C MET A 244 -1.27 6.86 -1.84
N ARG A 245 -2.52 6.57 -1.46
CA ARG A 245 -3.54 7.56 -1.06
C ARG A 245 -3.03 8.56 -0.04
N ARG A 246 -2.41 8.08 1.04
CA ARG A 246 -1.99 8.97 2.13
C ARG A 246 -0.89 9.95 1.72
N LEU A 247 0.04 9.52 0.85
CA LEU A 247 1.06 10.39 0.27
C LEU A 247 0.44 11.41 -0.67
N ASP A 248 -0.47 10.96 -1.52
CA ASP A 248 -1.18 11.83 -2.46
C ASP A 248 -2.00 12.90 -1.73
N THR A 249 -2.62 12.56 -0.60
CA THR A 249 -3.31 13.53 0.25
C THR A 249 -2.41 14.67 0.70
N ARG A 250 -1.16 14.40 1.07
CA ARG A 250 -0.24 15.47 1.51
C ARG A 250 0.00 16.47 0.39
N TRP A 251 0.20 15.97 -0.83
CA TRP A 251 0.36 16.80 -2.03
C TRP A 251 -0.94 17.54 -2.38
N TYR A 252 -2.08 16.85 -2.32
CA TYR A 252 -3.37 17.42 -2.71
C TYR A 252 -3.82 18.53 -1.77
N ILE A 253 -3.51 18.46 -0.46
CA ILE A 253 -3.77 19.57 0.47
C ILE A 253 -3.09 20.87 0.00
N ASP A 254 -1.81 20.80 -0.38
CA ASP A 254 -1.06 21.96 -0.84
C ASP A 254 -1.57 22.45 -2.22
N ALA A 255 -1.99 21.53 -3.10
CA ALA A 255 -2.58 21.86 -4.40
C ALA A 255 -3.98 22.48 -4.27
N TYR A 256 -4.80 22.00 -3.34
CA TYR A 256 -6.16 22.48 -3.07
C TYR A 256 -6.13 23.89 -2.49
N GLU A 257 -5.13 24.20 -1.67
CA GLU A 257 -4.92 25.54 -1.11
C GLU A 257 -4.68 26.64 -2.16
N LYS A 258 -4.12 26.26 -3.31
CA LYS A 258 -3.89 27.17 -4.43
C LYS A 258 -5.14 27.39 -5.29
N LYS A 259 -6.21 26.60 -5.10
CA LYS A 259 -7.42 26.65 -5.91
C LYS A 259 -8.20 27.95 -5.65
N HIS A 260 -8.61 28.63 -6.72
CA HIS A 260 -9.30 29.92 -6.64
C HIS A 260 -10.70 29.85 -5.98
N ASP A 261 -11.39 28.74 -6.13
CA ASP A 261 -12.72 28.44 -5.58
C ASP A 261 -12.65 27.43 -4.41
N MET A 262 -11.52 27.39 -3.70
CA MET A 262 -11.31 26.50 -2.57
C MET A 262 -12.37 26.66 -1.46
N ASN A 263 -12.91 25.54 -0.98
CA ASN A 263 -13.78 25.54 0.20
C ASN A 263 -12.97 25.61 1.50
N LEU A 264 -13.05 26.75 2.21
CA LEU A 264 -12.34 27.01 3.45
C LEU A 264 -12.64 25.99 4.57
N VAL A 265 -13.88 25.47 4.64
CA VAL A 265 -14.25 24.47 5.66
C VAL A 265 -13.56 23.14 5.37
N LEU A 266 -13.47 22.73 4.09
CA LEU A 266 -12.84 21.47 3.69
C LEU A 266 -11.35 21.48 3.90
N ILE A 267 -10.66 22.55 3.49
CA ILE A 267 -9.20 22.63 3.65
C ILE A 267 -8.81 22.69 5.13
N GLU A 268 -9.53 23.46 5.96
CA GLU A 268 -9.26 23.55 7.39
C GLU A 268 -9.48 22.18 8.06
N PHE A 269 -10.58 21.51 7.71
CA PHE A 269 -10.88 20.17 8.20
C PHE A 269 -9.78 19.17 7.82
N ALA A 270 -9.35 19.18 6.56
CA ALA A 270 -8.31 18.29 6.06
C ALA A 270 -6.95 18.52 6.73
N LYS A 271 -6.51 19.77 6.91
CA LYS A 271 -5.24 20.09 7.57
C LYS A 271 -5.23 19.62 9.03
N ILE A 272 -6.30 19.89 9.77
CA ILE A 272 -6.40 19.48 11.18
C ILE A 272 -6.45 17.95 11.29
N ASP A 273 -7.32 17.30 10.50
CA ASP A 273 -7.43 15.83 10.53
C ASP A 273 -6.11 15.17 10.11
N PHE A 274 -5.42 15.70 9.09
CA PHE A 274 -4.11 15.22 8.68
C PHE A 274 -3.12 15.21 9.84
N ASN A 275 -3.03 16.31 10.60
CA ASN A 275 -2.11 16.42 11.74
C ASN A 275 -2.48 15.48 12.88
N ILE A 276 -3.76 15.29 13.18
CA ILE A 276 -4.22 14.34 14.20
C ILE A 276 -3.86 12.91 13.80
N VAL A 277 -4.08 12.54 12.52
CA VAL A 277 -3.71 11.22 12.00
C VAL A 277 -2.20 11.03 12.00
N GLN A 278 -1.43 12.06 11.63
CA GLN A 278 0.04 12.03 11.69
C GLN A 278 0.54 11.82 13.13
N ALA A 279 -0.07 12.46 14.13
CA ALA A 279 0.29 12.23 15.53
C ALA A 279 0.06 10.76 15.96
N ALA A 280 -1.04 10.15 15.51
CA ALA A 280 -1.28 8.73 15.74
C ALA A 280 -0.21 7.86 15.05
N HIS A 281 0.21 8.23 13.83
CA HIS A 281 1.29 7.54 13.14
C HIS A 281 2.62 7.65 13.86
N GLN A 282 2.95 8.83 14.40
CA GLN A 282 4.16 9.04 15.19
C GLN A 282 4.19 8.15 16.44
N GLU A 283 3.08 7.98 17.14
CA GLU A 283 3.01 7.09 18.31
C GLU A 283 3.20 5.61 17.93
N ASP A 284 2.63 5.18 16.80
CA ASP A 284 2.85 3.84 16.27
C ASP A 284 4.31 3.63 15.84
N LEU A 285 4.92 4.62 15.18
CA LEU A 285 6.33 4.61 14.78
C LEU A 285 7.26 4.51 15.99
N LYS A 286 7.00 5.29 17.05
CA LYS A 286 7.74 5.20 18.32
C LYS A 286 7.62 3.80 18.94
N TYR A 287 6.43 3.20 18.90
CA TYR A 287 6.22 1.85 19.42
C TYR A 287 7.08 0.82 18.67
N VAL A 288 6.97 0.77 17.33
CA VAL A 288 7.70 -0.23 16.53
C VAL A 288 9.20 0.03 16.52
N SER A 289 9.63 1.29 16.62
CA SER A 289 11.03 1.65 16.79
C SER A 289 11.58 1.07 18.09
N ARG A 290 10.91 1.29 19.24
CA ARG A 290 11.35 0.71 20.53
C ARG A 290 11.41 -0.82 20.46
N TRP A 291 10.37 -1.45 19.89
CA TRP A 291 10.35 -2.89 19.68
C TRP A 291 11.56 -3.36 18.89
N TRP A 292 11.86 -2.73 17.75
CA TRP A 292 12.97 -3.09 16.89
C TRP A 292 14.31 -3.01 17.62
N LYS A 293 14.53 -1.93 18.37
CA LYS A 293 15.73 -1.77 19.20
C LYS A 293 15.83 -2.86 20.27
N ASP A 294 14.73 -3.21 20.93
CA ASP A 294 14.69 -4.23 21.98
C ASP A 294 14.99 -5.64 21.43
N THR A 295 14.78 -5.89 20.13
CA THR A 295 15.15 -7.18 19.51
C THR A 295 16.66 -7.42 19.48
N CYS A 296 17.47 -6.35 19.50
CA CYS A 296 18.92 -6.40 19.31
C CYS A 296 19.39 -7.03 17.98
N LEU A 297 18.50 -7.24 17.00
CA LEU A 297 18.83 -7.88 15.73
C LEU A 297 19.90 -7.12 14.95
N THR A 298 19.84 -5.79 14.91
CA THR A 298 20.84 -4.96 14.21
C THR A 298 22.27 -5.11 14.77
N ASN A 299 22.41 -5.44 16.07
CA ASN A 299 23.71 -5.67 16.68
C ASN A 299 24.21 -7.09 16.44
N GLN A 300 23.31 -8.07 16.39
CA GLN A 300 23.64 -9.49 16.25
C GLN A 300 23.80 -9.90 14.77
N LEU A 301 23.14 -9.18 13.87
CA LEU A 301 23.12 -9.40 12.44
C LEU A 301 23.58 -8.12 11.73
N PRO A 302 24.87 -7.75 11.79
CA PRO A 302 25.35 -6.49 11.20
C PRO A 302 25.21 -6.43 9.67
N PHE A 303 24.87 -7.54 9.03
CA PHE A 303 24.66 -7.64 7.58
C PHE A 303 23.20 -7.40 7.15
N VAL A 304 22.24 -7.26 8.07
CA VAL A 304 20.83 -6.97 7.73
C VAL A 304 20.56 -5.48 7.73
N ARG A 305 19.60 -5.06 6.91
CA ARG A 305 19.17 -3.66 6.78
C ARG A 305 18.42 -3.20 8.03
N ASP A 306 18.85 -2.09 8.63
CA ASP A 306 18.04 -1.35 9.62
C ASP A 306 17.09 -0.39 8.90
N ARG A 307 15.86 -0.86 8.64
CA ARG A 307 14.84 -0.17 7.83
C ARG A 307 13.47 -0.13 8.52
N ILE A 308 13.47 0.06 9.84
CA ILE A 308 12.21 0.05 10.60
C ILE A 308 11.25 1.17 10.18
N VAL A 309 11.78 2.33 9.77
CA VAL A 309 10.97 3.46 9.30
C VAL A 309 10.38 3.19 7.92
N GLU A 310 11.14 2.62 6.99
CA GLU A 310 10.63 2.22 5.68
C GLU A 310 9.60 1.09 5.80
N ASN A 311 9.82 0.14 6.71
CA ASN A 311 8.84 -0.91 7.04
C ASN A 311 7.54 -0.36 7.64
N TYR A 312 7.64 0.70 8.44
CA TYR A 312 6.47 1.43 8.92
C TYR A 312 5.78 2.23 7.80
N PHE A 313 6.56 2.84 6.91
CA PHE A 313 6.03 3.59 5.77
C PHE A 313 5.23 2.70 4.81
N TRP A 314 5.72 1.49 4.51
CA TRP A 314 4.95 0.44 3.82
C TRP A 314 3.57 0.22 4.46
N THR A 315 3.54 0.20 5.79
CA THR A 315 2.34 -0.09 6.55
C THR A 315 1.34 1.08 6.52
N VAL A 316 1.82 2.33 6.53
CA VAL A 316 0.98 3.51 6.33
C VAL A 316 0.36 3.50 4.93
N GLY A 317 1.09 3.03 3.92
CA GLY A 317 0.55 2.83 2.58
C GLY A 317 -0.51 1.73 2.49
N LEU A 318 -0.39 0.69 3.33
CA LEU A 318 -1.37 -0.39 3.41
C LEU A 318 -2.67 0.06 4.08
N ILE A 319 -2.57 0.74 5.24
CA ILE A 319 -3.70 1.18 6.06
C ILE A 319 -3.34 2.40 6.91
N TYR A 320 -3.97 3.55 6.65
CA TYR A 320 -3.57 4.84 7.26
C TYR A 320 -4.54 5.34 8.33
N GLU A 321 -5.79 4.86 8.35
CA GLU A 321 -6.87 5.43 9.16
C GLU A 321 -6.57 5.28 10.67
N PRO A 322 -6.78 6.31 11.49
CA PRO A 322 -6.20 6.41 12.82
C PRO A 322 -6.59 5.27 13.77
N GLN A 323 -7.80 4.72 13.64
CA GLN A 323 -8.32 3.62 14.43
C GLN A 323 -7.55 2.30 14.29
N PHE A 324 -6.75 2.13 13.23
CA PHE A 324 -6.05 0.89 12.92
C PHE A 324 -4.60 0.85 13.45
N GLY A 325 -4.29 1.58 14.53
CA GLY A 325 -2.93 1.62 15.10
C GLY A 325 -2.38 0.27 15.53
N TYR A 326 -3.22 -0.62 16.09
CA TYR A 326 -2.81 -2.00 16.41
C TYR A 326 -2.35 -2.76 15.15
N ILE A 327 -3.14 -2.67 14.06
CA ILE A 327 -2.83 -3.33 12.79
C ILE A 327 -1.52 -2.78 12.24
N ARG A 328 -1.34 -1.45 12.24
CA ARG A 328 -0.10 -0.84 11.75
C ARG A 328 1.13 -1.37 12.50
N ARG A 329 1.07 -1.46 13.83
CA ARG A 329 2.19 -1.99 14.63
C ARG A 329 2.52 -3.44 14.30
N ILE A 330 1.51 -4.30 14.19
CA ILE A 330 1.71 -5.72 13.85
C ILE A 330 2.27 -5.88 12.44
N MET A 331 1.70 -5.20 11.46
CA MET A 331 2.14 -5.31 10.07
C MET A 331 3.58 -4.80 9.90
N THR A 332 3.98 -3.74 10.61
CA THR A 332 5.38 -3.29 10.59
C THR A 332 6.34 -4.32 11.19
N ILE A 333 5.94 -5.02 12.25
CA ILE A 333 6.73 -6.12 12.83
C ILE A 333 6.90 -7.24 11.79
N VAL A 334 5.81 -7.64 11.12
CA VAL A 334 5.85 -8.65 10.06
C VAL A 334 6.79 -8.22 8.93
N ASN A 335 6.68 -6.98 8.44
CA ASN A 335 7.55 -6.45 7.39
C ASN A 335 9.03 -6.45 7.82
N ALA A 336 9.35 -6.04 9.04
CA ALA A 336 10.72 -6.04 9.55
C ALA A 336 11.30 -7.46 9.64
N LEU A 337 10.50 -8.45 10.03
CA LEU A 337 10.92 -9.85 10.05
C LEU A 337 11.12 -10.40 8.65
N VAL A 338 10.25 -10.06 7.69
CA VAL A 338 10.43 -10.39 6.28
C VAL A 338 11.77 -9.83 5.79
N THR A 339 12.03 -8.53 5.93
CA THR A 339 13.29 -7.90 5.48
C THR A 339 14.52 -8.56 6.09
N THR A 340 14.46 -8.90 7.39
CA THR A 340 15.59 -9.53 8.09
C THR A 340 15.87 -10.92 7.55
N ILE A 341 14.82 -11.72 7.33
CA ILE A 341 14.95 -13.09 6.82
C ILE A 341 15.38 -13.07 5.35
N ASP A 342 14.82 -12.18 4.53
CA ASP A 342 15.25 -11.91 3.15
C ASP A 342 16.77 -11.66 3.09
N ASP A 343 17.30 -10.76 3.92
CA ASP A 343 18.74 -10.48 3.98
C ASP A 343 19.59 -11.71 4.39
N ILE A 344 19.06 -12.58 5.26
CA ILE A 344 19.75 -13.83 5.62
C ILE A 344 19.87 -14.75 4.40
N TYR A 345 18.79 -14.89 3.60
CA TYR A 345 18.76 -15.77 2.43
C TYR A 345 19.55 -15.22 1.25
N ASP A 346 19.43 -13.91 0.98
CA ASP A 346 20.02 -13.29 -0.21
C ASP A 346 21.53 -13.04 -0.07
N ILE A 347 21.99 -12.70 1.15
CA ILE A 347 23.34 -12.18 1.37
C ILE A 347 24.23 -13.14 2.16
N TYR A 348 23.78 -13.60 3.33
CA TYR A 348 24.73 -14.07 4.34
C TYR A 348 24.75 -15.59 4.55
N GLY A 349 23.60 -16.25 4.49
CA GLY A 349 23.47 -17.68 4.78
C GLY A 349 24.08 -18.57 3.72
N THR A 350 24.74 -19.65 4.13
CA THR A 350 25.13 -20.71 3.18
C THR A 350 23.93 -21.56 2.83
N LEU A 351 23.94 -22.21 1.66
CA LEU A 351 22.81 -23.04 1.23
C LEU A 351 22.41 -24.09 2.28
N GLU A 352 23.39 -24.70 2.94
CA GLU A 352 23.18 -25.71 3.98
C GLU A 352 22.52 -25.11 5.23
N GLU A 353 22.93 -23.90 5.64
CA GLU A 353 22.31 -23.17 6.75
C GLU A 353 20.88 -22.73 6.41
N LEU A 354 20.63 -22.30 5.18
CA LEU A 354 19.30 -21.90 4.70
C LEU A 354 18.35 -23.09 4.61
N GLU A 355 18.83 -24.28 4.26
CA GLU A 355 18.06 -25.52 4.32
C GLU A 355 17.63 -25.85 5.76
N LEU A 356 18.54 -25.68 6.73
CA LEU A 356 18.22 -25.85 8.15
C LEU A 356 17.21 -24.82 8.65
N PHE A 357 17.37 -23.53 8.30
CA PHE A 357 16.43 -22.47 8.67
C PHE A 357 15.04 -22.73 8.08
N THR A 358 14.96 -23.09 6.80
CA THR A 358 13.71 -23.45 6.12
C THR A 358 13.03 -24.62 6.83
N SER A 359 13.79 -25.68 7.13
CA SER A 359 13.29 -26.84 7.86
C SER A 359 12.79 -26.47 9.26
N MET A 360 13.47 -25.56 9.95
CA MET A 360 13.05 -25.11 11.27
C MET A 360 11.73 -24.34 11.23
N VAL A 361 11.52 -23.49 10.22
CA VAL A 361 10.24 -22.77 10.00
C VAL A 361 9.12 -23.75 9.61
N GLU A 362 9.39 -24.73 8.75
CA GLU A 362 8.43 -25.77 8.38
C GLU A 362 7.98 -26.62 9.58
N ASN A 363 8.93 -27.01 10.43
CA ASN A 363 8.63 -27.78 11.62
C ASN A 363 8.01 -26.91 12.73
N TRP A 364 8.40 -25.63 12.79
CA TRP A 364 7.97 -24.65 13.79
C TRP A 364 8.25 -25.12 15.23
N ASP A 365 9.42 -25.72 15.43
CA ASP A 365 9.84 -26.31 16.69
C ASP A 365 11.02 -25.54 17.29
N VAL A 366 10.73 -24.75 18.33
CA VAL A 366 11.71 -23.94 19.05
C VAL A 366 12.72 -24.78 19.85
N ASN A 367 12.42 -26.04 20.15
CA ASN A 367 13.34 -26.90 20.90
C ASN A 367 14.56 -27.34 20.06
N ARG A 368 14.48 -27.21 18.73
CA ARG A 368 15.55 -27.53 17.79
C ARG A 368 16.50 -26.37 17.52
N LEU A 369 16.38 -25.25 18.25
CA LEU A 369 17.22 -24.04 18.08
C LEU A 369 18.74 -24.33 18.02
N GLY A 370 19.22 -25.36 18.73
CA GLY A 370 20.62 -25.76 18.72
C GLY A 370 21.14 -26.22 17.35
N GLU A 371 20.25 -26.68 16.45
CA GLU A 371 20.60 -27.11 15.09
C GLU A 371 20.94 -25.94 14.16
N LEU A 372 20.49 -24.73 14.46
CA LEU A 372 20.85 -23.55 13.67
C LEU A 372 22.23 -23.01 14.04
N PRO A 373 22.94 -22.40 13.07
CA PRO A 373 24.06 -21.51 13.34
C PRO A 373 23.67 -20.43 14.34
N GLU A 374 24.61 -20.04 15.21
CA GLU A 374 24.36 -19.13 16.34
C GLU A 374 23.65 -17.84 15.92
N TYR A 375 24.07 -17.23 14.82
CA TYR A 375 23.50 -15.96 14.33
C TYR A 375 22.02 -16.07 13.94
N MET A 376 21.58 -17.23 13.40
CA MET A 376 20.19 -17.43 12.97
C MET A 376 19.22 -17.68 14.13
N ARG A 377 19.72 -18.16 15.27
CA ARG A 377 18.89 -18.60 16.41
C ARG A 377 18.00 -17.48 16.94
N LEU A 378 18.56 -16.29 17.11
CA LEU A 378 17.81 -15.14 17.63
C LEU A 378 16.71 -14.71 16.65
N CYS A 379 17.01 -14.66 15.36
CA CYS A 379 16.04 -14.31 14.32
C CYS A 379 14.86 -15.30 14.31
N PHE A 380 15.13 -16.61 14.33
CA PHE A 380 14.09 -17.62 14.40
C PHE A 380 13.26 -17.50 15.70
N LEU A 381 13.90 -17.31 16.84
CA LEU A 381 13.21 -17.19 18.13
C LEU A 381 12.29 -15.95 18.18
N ILE A 382 12.72 -14.82 17.60
CA ILE A 382 11.87 -13.63 17.50
C ILE A 382 10.69 -13.90 16.57
N LEU A 383 10.93 -14.47 15.37
CA LEU A 383 9.86 -14.87 14.46
C LEU A 383 8.84 -15.75 15.19
N TYR A 384 9.30 -16.84 15.80
CA TYR A 384 8.46 -17.76 16.55
C TYR A 384 7.63 -17.03 17.62
N ASN A 385 8.26 -16.19 18.44
CA ASN A 385 7.57 -15.50 19.54
C ASN A 385 6.57 -14.45 19.07
N GLU A 386 6.90 -13.64 18.07
CA GLU A 386 6.00 -12.59 17.58
C GLU A 386 4.79 -13.21 16.85
N ILE A 387 5.00 -14.21 16.00
CA ILE A 387 3.91 -14.85 15.25
C ILE A 387 2.98 -15.65 16.18
N ASN A 388 3.53 -16.40 17.14
CA ASN A 388 2.70 -17.06 18.15
C ASN A 388 1.99 -16.03 19.05
N GLY A 389 2.62 -14.90 19.38
CA GLY A 389 1.98 -13.80 20.12
C GLY A 389 0.76 -13.23 19.40
N ILE A 390 0.90 -12.94 18.10
CA ILE A 390 -0.21 -12.52 17.22
C ILE A 390 -1.32 -13.58 17.23
N GLY A 391 -0.94 -14.86 17.07
CA GLY A 391 -1.88 -15.98 17.11
C GLY A 391 -2.63 -16.10 18.43
N CYS A 392 -1.95 -15.93 19.56
CA CYS A 392 -2.55 -15.93 20.89
C CYS A 392 -3.55 -14.79 21.08
N ASP A 393 -3.20 -13.57 20.66
CA ASP A 393 -4.10 -12.42 20.72
C ASP A 393 -5.36 -12.67 19.88
N ILE A 394 -5.21 -13.21 18.67
CA ILE A 394 -6.34 -13.55 17.80
C ILE A 394 -7.20 -14.66 18.41
N LEU A 395 -6.60 -15.73 18.93
CA LEU A 395 -7.33 -16.81 19.58
C LEU A 395 -8.15 -16.31 20.77
N LYS A 396 -7.57 -15.40 21.57
CA LYS A 396 -8.22 -14.80 22.73
C LYS A 396 -9.47 -14.00 22.36
N TYR A 397 -9.39 -13.15 21.33
CA TYR A 397 -10.47 -12.21 20.98
C TYR A 397 -11.45 -12.75 19.93
N LYS A 398 -10.97 -13.59 19.00
CA LYS A 398 -11.74 -14.09 17.85
C LYS A 398 -12.01 -15.59 17.91
N LYS A 399 -11.49 -16.31 18.92
CA LYS A 399 -11.73 -17.75 19.18
C LYS A 399 -11.38 -18.67 18.01
N ILE A 400 -10.42 -18.27 17.19
CA ILE A 400 -9.90 -19.05 16.05
C ILE A 400 -8.39 -19.13 16.17
N ASP A 401 -7.86 -20.35 16.04
CA ASP A 401 -6.42 -20.56 15.98
C ASP A 401 -5.92 -20.31 14.55
N VAL A 402 -5.19 -19.20 14.38
CA VAL A 402 -4.59 -18.81 13.10
C VAL A 402 -3.14 -19.27 12.96
N ILE A 403 -2.51 -19.77 14.03
CA ILE A 403 -1.09 -20.13 14.05
C ILE A 403 -0.73 -21.12 12.94
N PRO A 404 -1.52 -22.19 12.67
CA PRO A 404 -1.21 -23.12 11.58
C PRO A 404 -1.11 -22.46 10.21
N TYR A 405 -1.97 -21.47 9.93
CA TYR A 405 -2.01 -20.75 8.65
C TYR A 405 -0.85 -19.76 8.51
N LEU A 406 -0.54 -19.02 9.59
CA LEU A 406 0.58 -18.09 9.62
C LEU A 406 1.92 -18.83 9.51
N LYS A 407 2.09 -19.92 10.26
CA LYS A 407 3.24 -20.83 10.16
C LYS A 407 3.44 -21.30 8.72
N LYS A 408 2.38 -21.82 8.09
CA LYS A 408 2.44 -22.30 6.71
C LYS A 408 2.89 -21.20 5.75
N SER A 409 2.37 -19.98 5.90
CA SER A 409 2.75 -18.85 5.04
C SER A 409 4.24 -18.51 5.14
N TRP A 410 4.80 -18.52 6.36
CA TRP A 410 6.23 -18.32 6.56
C TRP A 410 7.08 -19.45 5.98
N ALA A 411 6.61 -20.69 6.08
CA ALA A 411 7.27 -21.84 5.46
C ALA A 411 7.28 -21.74 3.92
N ASP A 412 6.16 -21.34 3.31
CA ASP A 412 6.08 -21.11 1.87
C ASP A 412 7.03 -20.01 1.42
N LEU A 413 7.10 -18.89 2.16
CA LEU A 413 8.04 -17.80 1.92
C LEU A 413 9.50 -18.28 1.97
N CYS A 414 9.91 -18.95 3.06
CA CYS A 414 11.27 -19.46 3.22
C CYS A 414 11.65 -20.47 2.12
N ARG A 415 10.70 -21.29 1.65
CA ARG A 415 10.92 -22.22 0.53
C ARG A 415 11.21 -21.46 -0.76
N THR A 416 10.50 -20.38 -1.03
CA THR A 416 10.74 -19.56 -2.23
C THR A 416 12.05 -18.79 -2.18
N TYR A 417 12.48 -18.31 -1.00
CA TYR A 417 13.83 -17.78 -0.81
C TYR A 417 14.92 -18.84 -1.04
N LEU A 418 14.69 -20.06 -0.55
CA LEU A 418 15.61 -21.17 -0.76
C LEU A 418 15.77 -21.53 -2.25
N VAL A 419 14.69 -21.41 -3.04
CA VAL A 419 14.75 -21.60 -4.50
C VAL A 419 15.67 -20.56 -5.15
N GLU A 420 15.54 -19.28 -4.78
CA GLU A 420 16.39 -18.20 -5.32
C GLU A 420 17.85 -18.38 -4.91
N ALA A 421 18.12 -18.75 -3.65
CA ALA A 421 19.48 -19.09 -3.20
C ALA A 421 20.09 -20.27 -3.98
N LYS A 422 19.27 -21.27 -4.35
CA LYS A 422 19.69 -22.40 -5.20
C LYS A 422 19.97 -21.95 -6.64
N TRP A 423 19.16 -21.06 -7.20
CA TRP A 423 19.42 -20.48 -8.51
C TRP A 423 20.75 -19.72 -8.52
N TYR A 424 20.97 -18.87 -7.53
CA TYR A 424 22.21 -18.11 -7.35
C TYR A 424 23.43 -19.03 -7.30
N LYS A 425 23.46 -20.00 -6.37
CA LYS A 425 24.62 -20.90 -6.16
C LYS A 425 24.95 -21.74 -7.41
N ARG A 426 23.95 -22.04 -8.25
CA ARG A 426 24.13 -22.82 -9.49
C ARG A 426 24.37 -21.95 -10.73
N GLY A 427 24.28 -20.63 -10.63
CA GLY A 427 24.26 -19.74 -11.79
C GLY A 427 23.09 -20.02 -12.74
N TYR A 428 21.99 -20.54 -12.21
CA TYR A 428 20.81 -20.89 -13.00
C TYR A 428 20.07 -19.62 -13.43
N LYS A 429 19.60 -19.60 -14.67
CA LYS A 429 18.86 -18.50 -15.27
C LYS A 429 17.46 -19.00 -15.63
N PRO A 430 16.44 -18.75 -14.79
CA PRO A 430 15.07 -19.18 -15.08
C PRO A 430 14.49 -18.42 -16.28
N SER A 431 13.45 -18.98 -16.91
CA SER A 431 12.58 -18.22 -17.81
C SER A 431 11.81 -17.15 -17.02
N LEU A 432 11.21 -16.17 -17.71
CA LEU A 432 10.37 -15.18 -17.01
C LEU A 432 9.21 -15.86 -16.28
N GLU A 433 8.55 -16.83 -16.90
CA GLU A 433 7.43 -17.55 -16.30
C GLU A 433 7.86 -18.34 -15.06
N GLU A 434 8.96 -19.10 -15.14
CA GLU A 434 9.48 -19.86 -13.99
C GLU A 434 9.88 -18.93 -12.83
N TYR A 435 10.59 -17.84 -13.14
CA TYR A 435 10.92 -16.81 -12.17
C TYR A 435 9.66 -16.30 -11.49
N MET A 436 8.66 -15.88 -12.27
CA MET A 436 7.44 -15.29 -11.74
C MET A 436 6.68 -16.25 -10.84
N GLN A 437 6.61 -17.55 -11.15
CA GLN A 437 5.92 -18.53 -10.28
C GLN A 437 6.50 -18.60 -8.87
N ASN A 438 7.79 -18.33 -8.69
CA ASN A 438 8.42 -18.18 -7.37
C ASN A 438 8.29 -16.75 -6.83
N ALA A 439 8.53 -15.76 -7.68
CA ALA A 439 8.80 -14.38 -7.31
C ALA A 439 7.61 -13.63 -6.67
N TRP A 440 6.36 -13.98 -7.02
CA TRP A 440 5.18 -13.39 -6.39
C TRP A 440 4.96 -13.90 -4.95
N ILE A 441 5.52 -15.07 -4.58
CA ILE A 441 5.53 -15.53 -3.19
C ILE A 441 6.74 -14.95 -2.45
N SER A 442 7.93 -15.00 -3.06
CA SER A 442 9.18 -14.57 -2.43
C SER A 442 9.19 -13.08 -2.09
N ILE A 443 8.42 -12.25 -2.81
CA ILE A 443 8.25 -10.84 -2.46
C ILE A 443 7.41 -10.62 -1.18
N SER A 444 6.96 -11.70 -0.52
CA SER A 444 6.28 -11.74 0.78
C SER A 444 4.84 -11.20 0.84
N ALA A 445 4.29 -10.65 -0.25
CA ALA A 445 2.91 -10.14 -0.28
C ALA A 445 1.85 -11.16 0.22
N PRO A 446 1.90 -12.46 -0.12
CA PRO A 446 0.95 -13.43 0.42
C PRO A 446 1.05 -13.55 1.95
N THR A 447 2.26 -13.52 2.49
CA THR A 447 2.53 -13.53 3.94
C THR A 447 2.02 -12.26 4.61
N ILE A 448 2.29 -11.09 4.02
CA ILE A 448 1.76 -9.80 4.52
C ILE A 448 0.23 -9.83 4.54
N LEU A 449 -0.41 -10.27 3.45
CA LEU A 449 -1.87 -10.20 3.33
C LEU A 449 -2.61 -11.22 4.19
N ILE A 450 -2.07 -12.43 4.44
CA ILE A 450 -2.69 -13.36 5.39
C ILE A 450 -2.58 -12.83 6.83
N HIS A 451 -1.46 -12.22 7.21
CA HIS A 451 -1.31 -11.53 8.51
C HIS A 451 -2.32 -10.39 8.63
N PHE A 452 -2.42 -9.55 7.59
CA PHE A 452 -3.38 -8.45 7.55
C PHE A 452 -4.81 -8.97 7.72
N TYR A 453 -5.23 -9.99 6.96
CA TYR A 453 -6.57 -10.58 7.08
C TYR A 453 -6.89 -11.02 8.51
N CYS A 454 -5.94 -11.70 9.15
CA CYS A 454 -6.03 -12.20 10.52
C CYS A 454 -6.20 -11.08 11.56
N VAL A 455 -5.47 -9.96 11.44
CA VAL A 455 -5.59 -8.86 12.41
C VAL A 455 -6.74 -7.90 12.10
N PHE A 456 -7.02 -7.65 10.82
CA PHE A 456 -8.04 -6.70 10.34
C PHE A 456 -9.47 -7.21 10.50
N SER A 457 -9.73 -8.48 10.19
CA SER A 457 -11.11 -8.99 10.11
C SER A 457 -11.71 -9.27 11.48
N ASP A 458 -12.81 -8.61 11.87
CA ASP A 458 -13.51 -8.90 13.14
C ASP A 458 -13.96 -10.36 13.26
N GLN A 459 -14.40 -10.94 12.14
CA GLN A 459 -14.79 -12.34 12.02
C GLN A 459 -13.91 -13.00 10.98
N ILE A 460 -13.11 -13.98 11.42
CA ILE A 460 -12.23 -14.75 10.56
C ILE A 460 -13.00 -15.97 10.08
N SER A 461 -13.01 -16.20 8.76
CA SER A 461 -13.56 -17.42 8.18
C SER A 461 -12.45 -18.43 7.96
N VAL A 462 -12.63 -19.66 8.45
CA VAL A 462 -11.70 -20.77 8.19
C VAL A 462 -11.54 -21.02 6.69
N GLN A 463 -12.62 -20.92 5.92
CA GLN A 463 -12.57 -21.06 4.46
C GLN A 463 -11.70 -19.96 3.81
N ASN A 464 -11.77 -18.72 4.32
CA ASN A 464 -10.92 -17.64 3.82
C ASN A 464 -9.45 -17.85 4.21
N LEU A 465 -9.18 -18.32 5.44
CA LEU A 465 -7.83 -18.69 5.85
C LEU A 465 -7.26 -19.82 4.98
N GLU A 466 -8.05 -20.85 4.71
CA GLU A 466 -7.66 -21.96 3.85
C GLU A 466 -7.33 -21.48 2.44
N THR A 467 -8.23 -20.71 1.81
CA THR A 467 -8.02 -20.19 0.46
C THR A 467 -6.83 -19.23 0.38
N LEU A 468 -6.61 -18.37 1.38
CA LEU A 468 -5.41 -17.53 1.48
C LEU A 468 -4.15 -18.38 1.63
N SER A 469 -4.15 -19.33 2.56
CA SER A 469 -2.99 -20.19 2.81
C SER A 469 -2.65 -21.10 1.61
N GLN A 470 -3.64 -21.44 0.79
CA GLN A 470 -3.48 -22.24 -0.43
C GLN A 470 -3.23 -21.36 -1.66
N HIS A 471 -3.05 -20.05 -1.49
CA HIS A 471 -2.78 -19.10 -2.58
C HIS A 471 -3.87 -19.05 -3.66
N ARG A 472 -5.13 -19.26 -3.27
CA ARG A 472 -6.29 -19.31 -4.19
C ARG A 472 -7.00 -17.96 -4.37
N GLN A 473 -6.60 -16.93 -3.64
CA GLN A 473 -7.18 -15.60 -3.74
C GLN A 473 -6.49 -14.81 -4.86
N HIS A 474 -7.16 -14.64 -6.00
CA HIS A 474 -6.57 -14.04 -7.20
C HIS A 474 -6.06 -12.61 -6.95
N ILE A 475 -6.82 -11.78 -6.22
CA ILE A 475 -6.42 -10.43 -5.83
C ILE A 475 -5.06 -10.38 -5.10
N VAL A 476 -4.76 -11.39 -4.27
CA VAL A 476 -3.48 -11.50 -3.55
C VAL A 476 -2.34 -11.75 -4.54
N ARG A 477 -2.56 -12.64 -5.50
CA ARG A 477 -1.58 -12.93 -6.56
C ARG A 477 -1.32 -11.69 -7.43
N CYS A 478 -2.37 -10.97 -7.87
CA CYS A 478 -2.19 -9.77 -8.68
C CYS A 478 -1.43 -8.68 -7.93
N SER A 479 -1.81 -8.41 -6.68
CA SER A 479 -1.11 -7.45 -5.81
C SER A 479 0.36 -7.82 -5.62
N ALA A 480 0.64 -9.10 -5.36
CA ALA A 480 1.98 -9.62 -5.21
C ALA A 480 2.82 -9.49 -6.49
N THR A 481 2.22 -9.76 -7.65
CA THR A 481 2.87 -9.58 -8.94
C THR A 481 3.21 -8.12 -9.20
N VAL A 482 2.29 -7.17 -8.96
CA VAL A 482 2.60 -5.74 -9.10
C VAL A 482 3.72 -5.32 -8.16
N LEU A 483 3.70 -5.80 -6.91
CA LEU A 483 4.77 -5.55 -5.94
C LEU A 483 6.13 -6.06 -6.43
N ARG A 484 6.20 -7.31 -6.90
CA ARG A 484 7.43 -7.91 -7.44
C ARG A 484 7.94 -7.15 -8.66
N LEU A 485 7.09 -6.87 -9.64
CA LEU A 485 7.50 -6.20 -10.87
C LEU A 485 7.97 -4.75 -10.61
N ALA A 486 7.28 -4.02 -9.73
CA ALA A 486 7.70 -2.68 -9.32
C ALA A 486 9.06 -2.72 -8.59
N ASN A 487 9.24 -3.68 -7.69
CA ASN A 487 10.52 -3.92 -7.01
C ASN A 487 11.64 -4.18 -8.03
N ASP A 488 11.48 -5.17 -8.90
CA ASP A 488 12.49 -5.55 -9.89
C ASP A 488 12.89 -4.37 -10.81
N LEU A 489 11.93 -3.54 -11.23
CA LEU A 489 12.19 -2.33 -12.03
C LEU A 489 13.06 -1.30 -11.31
N GLY A 490 12.91 -1.20 -9.98
CA GLY A 490 13.59 -0.23 -9.12
C GLY A 490 14.92 -0.72 -8.53
N THR A 491 15.10 -2.04 -8.35
CA THR A 491 16.26 -2.62 -7.65
C THR A 491 17.26 -3.30 -8.58
N SER A 492 16.82 -3.89 -9.69
CA SER A 492 17.66 -4.79 -10.51
C SER A 492 19.03 -4.24 -10.91
N PRO A 493 19.22 -2.95 -11.26
CA PRO A 493 20.56 -2.46 -11.63
C PRO A 493 21.59 -2.61 -10.49
N THR A 494 21.18 -2.31 -9.25
CA THR A 494 22.06 -2.41 -8.07
C THR A 494 22.26 -3.86 -7.65
N GLU A 495 21.22 -4.68 -7.76
CA GLU A 495 21.27 -6.10 -7.38
C GLU A 495 22.14 -6.93 -8.33
N LEU A 496 22.08 -6.66 -9.64
CA LEU A 496 22.95 -7.31 -10.61
C LEU A 496 24.42 -6.91 -10.42
N ALA A 497 24.70 -5.67 -10.03
CA ALA A 497 26.06 -5.22 -9.76
C ALA A 497 26.72 -5.95 -8.57
N ARG A 498 25.93 -6.44 -7.60
CA ARG A 498 26.40 -7.31 -6.50
C ARG A 498 26.35 -8.82 -6.85
N GLY A 499 26.06 -9.13 -8.11
CA GLY A 499 26.03 -10.49 -8.66
C GLY A 499 24.79 -11.30 -8.30
N ASP A 500 23.65 -10.68 -8.00
CA ASP A 500 22.40 -11.38 -7.67
C ASP A 500 21.78 -12.16 -8.85
N VAL A 501 20.75 -12.98 -8.60
CA VAL A 501 19.98 -13.68 -9.65
C VAL A 501 19.29 -12.71 -10.61
N LEU A 502 19.00 -13.19 -11.82
CA LEU A 502 18.21 -12.42 -12.77
C LEU A 502 16.82 -12.10 -12.19
N LYS A 503 16.35 -10.88 -12.43
CA LYS A 503 15.00 -10.42 -12.06
C LYS A 503 14.12 -10.40 -13.32
N SER A 504 12.85 -10.02 -13.21
CA SER A 504 11.89 -10.09 -14.34
C SER A 504 12.40 -9.49 -15.66
N VAL A 505 12.99 -8.29 -15.64
CA VAL A 505 13.57 -7.64 -16.83
C VAL A 505 14.65 -8.53 -17.47
N GLN A 506 15.59 -9.04 -16.68
CA GLN A 506 16.70 -9.83 -17.21
C GLN A 506 16.30 -11.25 -17.58
N CYS A 507 15.35 -11.86 -16.89
CA CYS A 507 14.77 -13.15 -17.29
C CYS A 507 14.13 -13.03 -18.69
N TYR A 508 13.37 -11.96 -18.92
CA TYR A 508 12.78 -11.69 -20.24
C TYR A 508 13.83 -11.45 -21.33
N MET A 509 14.85 -10.63 -21.04
CA MET A 509 15.97 -10.40 -21.98
C MET A 509 16.70 -11.69 -22.30
N HIS A 510 16.92 -12.55 -21.29
CA HIS A 510 17.61 -13.82 -21.46
C HIS A 510 16.83 -14.80 -22.33
N GLU A 511 15.52 -14.88 -22.13
CA GLU A 511 14.61 -15.78 -22.85
C GLU A 511 14.36 -15.33 -24.30
N THR A 512 14.24 -14.03 -24.55
CA THR A 512 13.79 -13.48 -25.84
C THR A 512 14.88 -12.80 -26.66
N GLY A 513 16.02 -12.44 -26.06
CA GLY A 513 17.04 -11.60 -26.68
C GLY A 513 16.63 -10.13 -26.85
N ALA A 514 15.56 -9.68 -26.18
CA ALA A 514 15.09 -8.29 -26.25
C ALA A 514 16.10 -7.29 -25.65
N SER A 515 16.02 -6.03 -26.09
CA SER A 515 16.72 -4.93 -25.43
C SER A 515 16.16 -4.67 -24.03
N GLU A 516 16.95 -4.02 -23.17
CA GLU A 516 16.50 -3.64 -21.83
C GLU A 516 15.26 -2.75 -21.88
N GLU A 517 15.21 -1.78 -22.80
CA GLU A 517 14.04 -0.92 -23.02
C GLU A 517 12.76 -1.74 -23.27
N ARG A 518 12.80 -2.66 -24.25
CA ARG A 518 11.65 -3.53 -24.56
C ARG A 518 11.28 -4.44 -23.41
N ALA A 519 12.26 -4.93 -22.66
CA ALA A 519 12.02 -5.76 -21.48
C ALA A 519 11.36 -4.97 -20.35
N ARG A 520 11.76 -3.72 -20.12
CA ARG A 520 11.12 -2.81 -19.15
C ARG A 520 9.70 -2.47 -19.57
N ASP A 521 9.48 -2.18 -20.86
CA ASP A 521 8.13 -1.95 -21.40
C ASP A 521 7.22 -3.17 -21.21
N HIS A 522 7.75 -4.38 -21.45
CA HIS A 522 7.02 -5.62 -21.18
C HIS A 522 6.63 -5.75 -19.71
N VAL A 523 7.54 -5.46 -18.78
CA VAL A 523 7.26 -5.48 -17.33
C VAL A 523 6.24 -4.42 -16.94
N HIS A 524 6.30 -3.22 -17.53
CA HIS A 524 5.27 -2.18 -17.32
C HIS A 524 3.89 -2.63 -17.82
N GLN A 525 3.83 -3.33 -18.97
CA GLN A 525 2.58 -3.89 -19.47
C GLN A 525 2.02 -4.96 -18.52
N MET A 526 2.88 -5.85 -18.00
CA MET A 526 2.46 -6.85 -17.00
C MET A 526 1.87 -6.19 -15.74
N ILE A 527 2.43 -5.07 -15.28
CA ILE A 527 1.85 -4.28 -14.17
C ILE A 527 0.46 -3.78 -14.54
N SER A 528 0.29 -3.19 -15.74
CA SER A 528 -1.03 -2.72 -16.20
C SER A 528 -2.05 -3.86 -16.26
N ASP A 529 -1.67 -5.02 -16.78
CA ASP A 529 -2.56 -6.18 -16.91
C ASP A 529 -3.01 -6.68 -15.52
N MET A 530 -2.12 -6.67 -14.53
CA MET A 530 -2.47 -7.03 -13.15
C MET A 530 -3.39 -6.00 -12.48
N TRP A 531 -3.27 -4.72 -12.82
CA TRP A 531 -4.24 -3.71 -12.39
C TRP A 531 -5.62 -3.95 -12.96
N ASP A 532 -5.72 -4.31 -14.25
CA ASP A 532 -7.00 -4.65 -14.88
C ASP A 532 -7.64 -5.90 -14.23
N ASP A 533 -6.82 -6.85 -13.80
CA ASP A 533 -7.25 -8.00 -13.01
C ASP A 533 -7.77 -7.62 -11.62
N MET A 534 -7.02 -6.79 -10.88
CA MET A 534 -7.48 -6.33 -9.56
C MET A 534 -8.77 -5.53 -9.66
N ASN A 535 -8.89 -4.66 -10.67
CA ASN A 535 -10.10 -3.89 -10.93
C ASN A 535 -11.29 -4.82 -11.23
N SER A 536 -11.07 -5.90 -11.99
CA SER A 536 -12.09 -6.93 -12.28
C SER A 536 -12.58 -7.61 -10.98
N GLU A 537 -11.67 -7.96 -10.08
CA GLU A 537 -11.98 -8.58 -8.78
C GLU A 537 -12.77 -7.66 -7.84
N THR A 538 -12.69 -6.34 -8.03
CA THR A 538 -13.42 -5.34 -7.24
C THR A 538 -14.69 -4.81 -7.89
N LYS A 539 -14.94 -5.10 -9.18
CA LYS A 539 -16.04 -4.55 -9.98
C LYS A 539 -17.44 -4.81 -9.41
N THR A 540 -17.62 -5.89 -8.64
CA THR A 540 -18.90 -6.26 -8.00
C THR A 540 -18.83 -6.21 -6.46
N ALA A 541 -17.83 -5.52 -5.91
CA ALA A 541 -17.61 -5.46 -4.48
C ALA A 541 -18.67 -4.64 -3.72
N CYS A 542 -19.54 -3.84 -4.37
CA CYS A 542 -20.58 -3.10 -3.66
C CYS A 542 -21.58 -4.02 -2.93
N ASN A 543 -21.82 -5.23 -3.48
CA ASN A 543 -22.67 -6.26 -2.86
C ASN A 543 -21.92 -7.09 -1.81
N SER A 544 -20.60 -6.91 -1.69
CA SER A 544 -19.80 -7.62 -0.70
C SER A 544 -19.91 -6.94 0.66
N SER A 545 -19.68 -7.69 1.73
CA SER A 545 -19.56 -7.06 3.06
C SER A 545 -18.46 -6.00 3.04
N SER A 546 -18.67 -4.87 3.74
CA SER A 546 -17.65 -3.83 3.95
C SER A 546 -16.28 -4.41 4.35
N ARG A 547 -16.28 -5.53 5.07
CA ARG A 547 -15.06 -6.26 5.50
C ARG A 547 -14.33 -6.97 4.36
N SER A 548 -15.06 -7.66 3.48
CA SER A 548 -14.48 -8.25 2.26
C SER A 548 -13.89 -7.16 1.36
N ARG A 549 -14.59 -6.01 1.26
CA ARG A 549 -14.11 -4.82 0.56
C ARG A 549 -12.83 -4.26 1.19
N GLY A 550 -12.74 -4.16 2.51
CA GLY A 550 -11.54 -3.69 3.22
C GLY A 550 -10.30 -4.56 2.99
N PHE A 551 -10.44 -5.88 2.95
CA PHE A 551 -9.31 -6.78 2.61
C PHE A 551 -8.84 -6.59 1.16
N LYS A 552 -9.78 -6.54 0.20
CA LYS A 552 -9.45 -6.29 -1.21
C LYS A 552 -8.78 -4.93 -1.40
N GLU A 553 -9.29 -3.90 -0.73
CA GLU A 553 -8.70 -2.57 -0.74
C GLU A 553 -7.28 -2.57 -0.18
N ALA A 554 -7.01 -3.28 0.92
CA ALA A 554 -5.66 -3.42 1.45
C ALA A 554 -4.71 -4.13 0.47
N ALA A 555 -5.18 -5.17 -0.23
CA ALA A 555 -4.40 -5.81 -1.28
C ALA A 555 -4.09 -4.85 -2.44
N MET A 556 -5.04 -4.02 -2.87
CA MET A 556 -4.79 -2.98 -3.88
C MET A 556 -3.84 -1.89 -3.34
N ASN A 557 -4.00 -1.48 -2.08
CA ASN A 557 -3.12 -0.52 -1.43
C ASN A 557 -1.67 -1.00 -1.35
N LEU A 558 -1.44 -2.31 -1.17
CA LEU A 558 -0.09 -2.87 -1.23
C LEU A 558 0.54 -2.68 -2.63
N ALA A 559 -0.25 -2.82 -3.70
CA ALA A 559 0.20 -2.54 -5.06
C ALA A 559 0.42 -1.03 -5.32
N ARG A 560 -0.40 -0.15 -4.75
CA ARG A 560 -0.16 1.31 -4.79
C ARG A 560 1.13 1.68 -4.07
N MET A 561 1.31 1.09 -2.89
CA MET A 561 2.48 1.32 -2.05
C MET A 561 3.75 0.79 -2.71
N SER A 562 3.68 -0.32 -3.47
CA SER A 562 4.85 -0.83 -4.19
C SER A 562 5.34 0.08 -5.28
N GLN A 563 4.43 0.57 -6.10
CA GLN A 563 4.76 1.52 -7.15
C GLN A 563 5.27 2.83 -6.54
N CYS A 564 4.70 3.27 -5.41
CA CYS A 564 5.23 4.40 -4.65
C CYS A 564 6.68 4.13 -4.20
N MET A 565 6.94 3.02 -3.50
CA MET A 565 8.26 2.71 -2.94
C MET A 565 9.35 2.62 -4.02
N TYR A 566 9.01 2.09 -5.20
CA TYR A 566 10.00 1.82 -6.26
C TYR A 566 9.97 2.79 -7.45
N GLN A 567 9.14 3.84 -7.40
CA GLN A 567 8.95 4.79 -8.50
C GLN A 567 10.25 5.44 -8.97
N TYR A 568 11.16 5.71 -8.02
CA TYR A 568 12.39 6.47 -8.24
C TYR A 568 13.64 5.65 -7.93
N GLY A 569 13.54 4.31 -7.99
CA GLY A 569 14.60 3.38 -7.63
C GLY A 569 14.30 2.61 -6.35
N ASP A 570 15.32 2.04 -5.72
CA ASP A 570 15.17 1.22 -4.50
C ASP A 570 14.84 2.06 -3.26
N GLY A 571 13.56 2.39 -3.07
CA GLY A 571 13.09 3.15 -1.92
C GLY A 571 13.18 2.43 -0.57
N HIS A 572 13.35 1.11 -0.56
CA HIS A 572 13.44 0.32 0.68
C HIS A 572 14.89 0.12 1.12
N GLY A 573 15.76 -0.34 0.22
CA GLY A 573 17.18 -0.54 0.51
C GLY A 573 18.00 0.75 0.48
N CYS A 574 17.65 1.68 -0.43
CA CYS A 574 18.36 2.94 -0.68
C CYS A 574 17.43 4.18 -0.59
N PRO A 575 16.75 4.42 0.55
CA PRO A 575 15.69 5.43 0.68
C PRO A 575 16.14 6.86 0.32
N GLU A 576 17.43 7.18 0.51
CA GLU A 576 18.05 8.46 0.15
C GLU A 576 18.03 8.74 -1.35
N LYS A 577 18.16 7.71 -2.19
CA LYS A 577 18.26 7.85 -3.65
C LYS A 577 16.91 7.82 -4.37
N ALA A 578 15.85 7.40 -3.68
CA ALA A 578 14.54 7.12 -4.26
C ALA A 578 13.41 7.98 -3.68
N LYS A 579 13.74 9.18 -3.15
CA LYS A 579 12.81 10.14 -2.53
C LYS A 579 12.02 9.60 -1.32
N THR A 580 12.33 8.39 -0.82
CA THR A 580 11.61 7.81 0.31
C THR A 580 11.80 8.63 1.58
N ILE A 581 12.99 9.20 1.81
CA ILE A 581 13.23 10.07 2.97
C ILE A 581 12.30 11.28 2.93
N ASP A 582 12.23 12.02 1.82
CA ASP A 582 11.38 13.20 1.68
C ASP A 582 9.90 12.86 1.87
N ARG A 583 9.48 11.70 1.34
CA ARG A 583 8.11 11.18 1.50
C ARG A 583 7.80 10.82 2.95
N VAL A 584 8.73 10.18 3.64
CA VAL A 584 8.59 9.86 5.06
C VAL A 584 8.58 11.13 5.90
N GLN A 585 9.44 12.10 5.61
CA GLN A 585 9.48 13.39 6.31
C GLN A 585 8.14 14.11 6.19
N SER A 586 7.65 14.30 4.97
CA SER A 586 6.37 15.00 4.72
C SER A 586 5.15 14.31 5.33
N LEU A 587 5.18 13.00 5.51
CA LEU A 587 4.05 12.23 6.07
C LEU A 587 4.12 12.01 7.56
N LEU A 588 5.29 11.74 8.11
CA LEU A 588 5.45 11.26 9.49
C LEU A 588 6.12 12.29 10.41
N VAL A 589 6.86 13.24 9.86
CA VAL A 589 7.71 14.15 10.63
C VAL A 589 7.16 15.57 10.58
N ASP A 590 6.97 16.11 9.38
CA ASP A 590 6.62 17.52 9.16
C ASP A 590 5.10 17.69 9.18
N PRO A 591 4.54 18.35 10.21
CA PRO A 591 3.11 18.58 10.28
C PRO A 591 2.70 19.72 9.36
N ILE A 592 1.44 19.71 8.90
CA ILE A 592 0.91 20.79 8.07
C ILE A 592 0.68 22.01 8.96
N PRO A 593 1.27 23.18 8.64
CA PRO A 593 1.01 24.39 9.39
C PRO A 593 -0.49 24.75 9.40
N LEU A 594 -0.99 25.13 10.57
CA LEU A 594 -2.32 25.69 10.73
C LEU A 594 -2.20 27.20 10.93
N ASP A 595 -3.06 27.98 10.29
CA ASP A 595 -3.03 29.44 10.44
C ASP A 595 -3.33 29.85 11.88
N VAL A 596 -2.53 30.79 12.40
CA VAL A 596 -2.61 31.27 13.79
C VAL A 596 -3.81 32.20 14.00
N ASN A 597 -4.31 32.84 12.94
CA ASN A 597 -5.42 33.79 12.98
C ASN A 597 -6.75 33.13 12.60
N ARG A 598 -7.11 32.03 13.28
CA ARG A 598 -8.40 31.35 13.01
C ARG A 598 -9.57 32.25 13.34
N LEU A 599 -10.61 32.16 12.51
CA LEU A 599 -11.93 32.76 12.72
C LEU A 599 -12.40 32.52 14.15
N GLY A 600 -12.20 33.50 15.02
CA GLY A 600 -12.82 33.59 16.34
C GLY A 600 -14.29 33.94 16.22
#